data_AF-A0A354GJL8-F1
#
_entry.id   AF-A0A354GJL8-F1
#
_cell.length_a   1.000
_cell.length_b   1.000
_cell.length_c   1.000
_cell.angle_alpha   90.00
_cell.angle_beta   90.00
_cell.angle_gamma   90.00
#
_symmetry.space_group_name_H-M   'P 1'
#
loop_
_entity.id
_entity.type
_entity.pdbx_description
1 polymer ?
#
loop_
_entity_poly.entity_id
_entity_poly.type
_entity_poly.pdbx_seq_one_letter_code
_entity_poly.pdbx_strand_id
1 'polypeptide(L)'
;MKKKWLPHHKAKRKKKVLKEEENSNEINMCIFCHSKKKNTAFIHGKNAHLVSCYKCAKKSWKKHSACPICRFKVEKYVKVF
;
A
#
# COMPACT_ATOMS: atom_id res chain seq x y z
N MET A 1 -17.31 -9.59 46.33
CA MET A 1 -16.72 -8.33 45.80
C MET A 1 -17.13 -8.19 44.33
N LYS A 2 -18.10 -7.32 44.02
CA LYS A 2 -18.70 -7.17 42.69
C LYS A 2 -18.04 -6.00 41.96
N LYS A 3 -17.16 -6.25 40.99
CA LYS A 3 -16.70 -5.20 40.07
C LYS A 3 -17.59 -5.20 38.83
N LYS A 4 -18.61 -4.34 38.87
CA LYS A 4 -19.45 -3.98 37.72
C LYS A 4 -18.56 -3.50 36.56
N TRP A 5 -18.60 -4.19 35.43
CA TRP A 5 -18.11 -3.65 34.17
C TRP A 5 -19.23 -2.80 33.57
N LEU A 6 -19.03 -1.49 33.46
CA LEU A 6 -19.92 -0.56 32.74
C LEU A 6 -19.25 -0.13 31.41
N PRO A 7 -20.02 0.20 30.36
CA PRO A 7 -19.53 0.25 28.99
C PRO A 7 -18.71 1.52 28.72
N HIS A 8 -17.48 1.36 28.24
CA HIS A 8 -16.68 2.47 27.72
C HIS A 8 -17.25 2.91 26.36
N HIS A 9 -18.06 3.97 26.41
CA HIS A 9 -18.29 5.00 25.40
C HIS A 9 -17.99 4.61 23.93
N LYS A 10 -19.06 4.40 23.14
CA LYS A 10 -18.99 4.36 21.68
C LYS A 10 -18.38 5.66 21.15
N ALA A 11 -17.11 5.62 20.74
CA ALA A 11 -16.47 6.71 20.01
C ALA A 11 -17.18 6.87 18.65
N LYS A 12 -17.98 7.92 18.51
CA LYS A 12 -18.59 8.32 17.24
C LYS A 12 -17.46 8.74 16.29
N ARG A 13 -17.15 7.88 15.32
CA ARG A 13 -16.14 8.13 14.27
C ARG A 13 -16.65 9.25 13.36
N LYS A 14 -16.31 10.51 13.68
CA LYS A 14 -16.58 11.66 12.79
C LYS A 14 -15.82 11.43 11.48
N LYS A 15 -16.55 11.19 10.37
CA LYS A 15 -15.98 11.23 9.02
C LYS A 15 -15.64 12.68 8.69
N LYS A 16 -14.38 13.08 8.86
CA LYS A 16 -13.85 14.32 8.31
C LYS A 16 -13.57 14.06 6.83
N VAL A 17 -14.47 14.52 5.96
CA VAL A 17 -14.26 14.55 4.51
C VAL A 17 -13.14 15.55 4.24
N LEU A 18 -11.96 15.06 3.86
CA LEU A 18 -10.83 15.88 3.46
C LEU A 18 -10.89 16.02 1.92
N LYS A 19 -10.75 17.25 1.42
CA LYS A 19 -10.64 17.56 -0.02
C LYS A 19 -9.41 16.84 -0.58
N GLU A 20 -9.60 15.93 -1.55
CA GLU A 20 -8.58 15.00 -2.06
C GLU A 20 -7.99 15.37 -3.44
N GLU A 21 -8.23 16.58 -3.95
CA GLU A 21 -8.05 16.81 -5.41
C GLU A 21 -6.73 17.47 -5.85
N GLU A 22 -5.85 17.95 -4.96
CA GLU A 22 -4.60 18.60 -5.38
C GLU A 22 -3.28 17.85 -5.06
N ASN A 23 -3.32 16.64 -4.47
CA ASN A 23 -2.09 15.85 -4.21
C ASN A 23 -2.17 14.38 -4.67
N SER A 24 -3.09 14.06 -5.58
CA SER A 24 -3.32 12.71 -6.09
C SER A 24 -2.18 12.21 -7.01
N ASN A 25 -1.44 13.13 -7.63
CA ASN A 25 -0.36 12.79 -8.55
C ASN A 25 0.89 12.25 -7.86
N GLU A 26 1.36 12.86 -6.76
CA GLU A 26 2.55 12.38 -6.04
C GLU A 26 2.32 10.99 -5.42
N ILE A 27 1.13 10.77 -4.87
CA ILE A 27 0.75 9.49 -4.26
C ILE A 27 0.74 8.36 -5.29
N ASN A 28 0.55 8.65 -6.58
CA ASN A 28 0.54 7.66 -7.65
C ASN A 28 1.91 7.47 -8.33
N MET A 29 2.99 8.06 -7.84
CA MET A 29 4.32 7.91 -8.45
C MET A 29 5.11 6.72 -7.90
N CYS A 30 5.85 6.05 -8.77
CA CYS A 30 6.73 4.94 -8.43
C CYS A 30 7.76 5.36 -7.36
N ILE A 31 7.78 4.64 -6.23
CA ILE A 31 8.68 4.94 -5.08
C ILE A 31 10.18 4.83 -5.41
N PHE A 32 10.52 4.15 -6.51
CA PHE A 32 11.93 3.94 -6.89
C PHE A 32 12.47 5.01 -7.82
N CYS A 33 11.63 5.62 -8.65
CA CYS A 33 12.11 6.54 -9.68
C CYS A 33 11.40 7.89 -9.68
N HIS A 34 10.28 8.03 -8.96
CA HIS A 34 9.45 9.24 -8.86
C HIS A 34 9.10 9.89 -10.20
N SER A 35 9.19 9.16 -11.32
CA SER A 35 9.03 9.69 -12.68
C SER A 35 8.03 8.91 -13.54
N LYS A 36 7.50 7.79 -13.03
CA LYS A 36 6.42 7.03 -13.69
C LYS A 36 5.36 6.67 -12.69
N LYS A 37 4.10 6.60 -13.15
CA LYS A 37 2.98 6.14 -12.33
C LYS A 37 3.19 4.70 -11.86
N LYS A 38 2.60 4.37 -10.72
CA LYS A 38 2.55 3.01 -10.19
C LYS A 38 1.64 2.19 -11.11
N ASN A 39 2.19 1.12 -11.68
CA ASN A 39 1.45 0.23 -12.58
C ASN A 39 1.91 -1.22 -12.43
N THR A 40 2.45 -1.58 -11.26
CA THR A 40 2.90 -2.92 -10.97
C THR A 40 2.61 -3.32 -9.54
N ALA A 41 1.91 -4.44 -9.41
CA ALA A 41 1.55 -5.04 -8.13
C ALA A 41 2.55 -6.15 -7.79
N PHE A 42 3.08 -6.14 -6.57
CA PHE A 42 3.87 -7.24 -5.99
C PHE A 42 2.95 -8.17 -5.21
N ILE A 43 2.75 -9.41 -5.68
CA ILE A 43 1.80 -10.38 -5.14
C ILE A 43 2.50 -11.33 -4.14
N HIS A 44 2.00 -11.38 -2.91
CA HIS A 44 2.45 -12.30 -1.86
C HIS A 44 1.21 -12.89 -1.15
N GLY A 45 0.96 -14.19 -1.37
CA GLY A 45 -0.25 -14.87 -0.96
C GLY A 45 -1.50 -14.24 -1.58
N LYS A 46 -2.46 -13.88 -0.73
CA LYS A 46 -3.75 -13.27 -1.14
C LYS A 46 -3.69 -11.74 -1.28
N ASN A 47 -2.55 -11.11 -0.98
CA ASN A 47 -2.40 -9.66 -0.93
C ASN A 47 -1.43 -9.16 -2.02
N ALA A 48 -1.55 -7.89 -2.37
CA ALA A 48 -0.63 -7.24 -3.29
C ALA A 48 -0.41 -5.75 -2.97
N HIS A 49 0.80 -5.25 -3.22
CA HIS A 49 1.12 -3.83 -3.08
C HIS A 49 1.44 -3.19 -4.44
N LEU A 50 0.68 -2.17 -4.82
CA LEU A 50 0.90 -1.34 -6.02
C LEU A 50 1.79 -0.16 -5.67
N VAL A 51 3.10 -0.28 -5.90
CA VAL A 51 4.09 0.68 -5.35
C VAL A 51 5.14 1.14 -6.35
N SER A 52 5.24 0.47 -7.50
CA SER A 52 6.28 0.78 -8.49
C SER A 52 5.75 0.77 -9.90
N CYS A 53 6.51 1.39 -10.80
CA CYS A 53 6.34 1.19 -12.23
C CYS A 53 6.98 -0.13 -12.67
N TYR A 54 6.53 -0.67 -13.80
CA TYR A 54 6.97 -1.98 -14.29
C TYR A 54 8.48 -2.10 -14.51
N LYS A 55 9.13 -1.04 -15.04
CA LYS A 55 10.59 -1.06 -15.24
C LYS A 55 11.34 -1.16 -13.91
N CYS A 56 10.87 -0.47 -12.88
CA CYS A 56 11.48 -0.54 -11.55
C CYS A 56 11.15 -1.86 -10.85
N ALA A 57 9.92 -2.37 -10.98
CA ALA A 57 9.53 -3.67 -10.44
C ALA A 57 10.43 -4.79 -10.94
N LYS A 58 10.67 -4.85 -12.26
CA LYS A 58 11.56 -5.85 -12.89
C LYS A 58 12.99 -5.79 -12.34
N LYS A 59 13.52 -4.58 -12.09
CA LYS A 59 14.85 -4.38 -11.48
C LYS A 59 14.87 -4.77 -10.01
N SER A 60 13.86 -4.32 -9.25
CA SER A 60 13.72 -4.62 -7.83
C SER A 60 13.63 -6.13 -7.60
N TRP A 61 12.79 -6.83 -8.38
CA TRP A 61 12.62 -8.27 -8.30
C TRP A 61 13.91 -9.06 -8.44
N LYS A 62 14.71 -8.69 -9.45
CA LYS A 62 15.98 -9.38 -9.75
C LYS A 62 16.99 -9.25 -8.60
N LYS A 63 16.95 -8.15 -7.85
CA LYS A 63 17.86 -7.89 -6.73
C LYS A 63 17.30 -8.39 -5.40
N HIS A 64 16.00 -8.19 -5.21
CA HIS A 64 15.27 -8.44 -3.97
C HIS A 64 13.93 -9.08 -4.32
N SER A 65 13.76 -10.36 -3.98
CA SER A 65 12.50 -11.10 -4.15
C SER A 65 11.47 -10.80 -3.05
N ALA A 66 11.54 -9.61 -2.44
CA ALA A 66 10.74 -9.20 -1.30
C ALA A 66 9.97 -7.91 -1.60
N CYS A 67 8.80 -7.76 -0.97
CA CYS A 67 7.94 -6.60 -1.18
C CYS A 67 8.58 -5.35 -0.56
N PRO A 68 8.68 -4.21 -1.27
CA PRO A 68 9.28 -3.00 -0.71
C PRO A 68 8.54 -2.41 0.52
N ILE A 69 7.27 -2.79 0.71
CA ILE A 69 6.43 -2.25 1.79
C ILE A 69 6.43 -3.17 3.02
N CYS A 70 6.06 -4.43 2.84
CA CYS A 70 5.90 -5.37 3.95
C CYS A 70 7.04 -6.37 4.10
N ARG A 71 8.04 -6.36 3.19
CA ARG A 71 9.19 -7.27 3.17
C ARG A 71 8.87 -8.77 3.05
N PHE A 72 7.61 -9.15 2.88
CA PHE A 72 7.26 -10.54 2.57
C PHE A 72 7.83 -10.97 1.22
N LYS A 73 8.22 -12.25 1.15
CA LYS A 73 8.64 -12.88 -0.10
C LYS A 73 7.52 -12.76 -1.10
N VAL A 74 7.81 -12.15 -2.24
CA VAL A 74 6.84 -11.97 -3.29
C VAL A 74 6.93 -13.21 -4.19
N GLU A 75 5.79 -13.66 -4.71
CA GLU A 75 5.69 -14.82 -5.60
C GLU A 75 5.82 -14.41 -7.06
N LYS A 76 5.17 -13.30 -7.41
CA LYS A 76 5.22 -12.70 -8.75
C LYS A 76 4.91 -11.21 -8.71
N TYR A 77 5.31 -10.49 -9.75
CA TYR A 77 4.87 -9.12 -9.99
C TYR A 77 4.15 -9.03 -11.33
N VAL A 78 3.07 -8.24 -11.39
CA VAL A 78 2.23 -8.13 -12.59
C VAL A 78 2.02 -6.67 -12.97
N LYS A 79 2.02 -6.38 -14.28
CA LYS A 79 1.66 -5.06 -14.79
C LYS A 79 0.15 -4.88 -14.71
N VAL A 80 -0.29 -3.78 -14.13
CA VAL A 80 -1.71 -3.37 -14.06
C VAL A 80 -1.93 -2.31 -15.13
N PHE A 81 -3.04 -2.42 -15.87
CA PHE A 81 -3.41 -1.52 -16.96
C PHE A 81 -4.48 -0.53 -16.51
#